data_AF-A0A366MA08-F1
#
_entry.id   AF-A0A366MA08-F1
#
_cell.length_a   1.000
_cell.length_b   1.000
_cell.length_c   1.000
_cell.angle_alpha   90.00
_cell.angle_beta   90.00
_cell.angle_gamma   90.00
#
_symmetry.space_group_name_H-M   'P 1'
#
loop_
_entity.id
_entity.type
_entity.pdbx_description
1 polymer ?
#
loop_
_entity_poly.entity_id
_entity_poly.type
_entity_poly.pdbx_seq_one_letter_code
_entity_poly.pdbx_strand_id
1 'polypeptide(L)'
;MKVSTKKNDGVSPVIGTILLVAITVVLVAIISAVVMGMTGGIGTNHVVGVKVVQGAAVADNATLLITITGGDTAGLGNLTVYDGSTYFDSQTAGSVGVPVTFSNTSSPLSAGAASISVVGTFSDGDQTIYTGTINLI
;
A
#
# COMPACT_ATOMS: atom_id res chain seq x y z
N MET A 1 31.61 71.14 3.68
CA MET A 1 31.60 69.85 4.39
C MET A 1 31.16 68.78 3.41
N LYS A 2 32.06 67.91 2.92
CA LYS A 2 31.74 66.90 1.90
C LYS A 2 31.39 65.59 2.61
N VAL A 3 30.12 65.20 2.57
CA VAL A 3 29.64 63.94 3.15
C VAL A 3 30.18 62.79 2.30
N SER A 4 31.00 61.94 2.91
CA SER A 4 31.51 60.73 2.27
C SER A 4 30.44 59.64 2.34
N THR A 5 29.69 59.47 1.25
CA THR A 5 28.79 58.33 1.08
C THR A 5 29.64 57.10 0.81
N LYS A 6 29.82 56.23 1.82
CA LYS A 6 30.44 54.91 1.61
C LYS A 6 29.64 54.19 0.52
N LYS A 7 30.26 53.96 -0.65
CA LYS A 7 29.73 53.03 -1.64
C LYS A 7 29.73 51.66 -0.98
N ASN A 8 28.54 51.13 -0.72
CA ASN A 8 28.37 49.73 -0.41
C ASN A 8 28.59 49.00 -1.74
N ASP A 9 29.85 48.72 -2.05
CA ASP A 9 30.22 47.90 -3.20
C ASP A 9 29.65 46.51 -2.93
N GLY A 10 28.41 46.29 -3.39
CA GLY A 10 27.82 44.98 -3.47
C GLY A 10 28.80 44.05 -4.19
N VAL A 11 28.86 42.81 -3.72
CA VAL A 11 29.70 41.72 -4.23
C VAL A 11 30.00 41.86 -5.72
N SER A 12 31.28 41.78 -6.09
CA SER A 12 31.73 41.85 -7.49
C SER A 12 30.86 40.94 -8.36
N PRO A 13 30.47 41.36 -9.58
CA PRO A 13 29.62 40.56 -10.47
C PRO A 13 30.08 39.10 -10.59
N VAL A 14 31.40 38.88 -10.64
CA VAL A 14 32.00 37.54 -10.71
C VAL A 14 31.77 36.73 -9.43
N ILE A 15 31.94 37.35 -8.27
CA ILE A 15 31.73 36.69 -6.97
C ILE A 15 30.25 36.36 -6.78
N GLY A 16 29.35 37.25 -7.21
CA GLY A 16 27.92 37.00 -7.21
C GLY A 16 27.54 35.79 -8.08
N THR A 17 28.15 35.66 -9.27
CA THR A 17 27.89 34.49 -10.13
C THR A 17 28.39 33.19 -9.53
N ILE A 18 29.55 33.17 -8.88
CA ILE A 18 30.09 31.97 -8.25
C ILE A 18 29.19 31.51 -7.10
N LEU A 19 28.74 32.45 -6.26
CA LEU A 19 27.84 32.15 -5.13
C LEU A 19 26.47 31.64 -5.61
N LEU A 20 25.92 32.25 -6.65
CA LEU A 20 24.66 31.82 -7.25
C LEU A 20 24.77 30.38 -7.79
N VAL A 21 25.82 30.11 -8.57
CA VAL A 21 26.05 28.79 -9.15
C VAL A 21 26.24 27.75 -8.04
N ALA A 22 27.06 28.03 -7.04
CA ALA A 22 27.30 27.10 -5.94
C ALA A 22 26.01 26.67 -5.23
N ILE A 23 25.12 27.60 -4.91
CA ILE A 23 23.85 27.29 -4.23
C ILE A 23 22.94 26.49 -5.16
N THR A 24 22.86 26.83 -6.45
CA THR A 24 22.03 26.08 -7.41
C THR A 24 22.49 24.64 -7.59
N VAL A 25 23.80 24.38 -7.62
CA VAL A 25 24.33 23.01 -7.74
C VAL A 25 23.98 22.18 -6.50
N VAL A 26 24.12 22.77 -5.31
CA VAL A 26 23.74 22.10 -4.05
C VAL A 26 22.24 21.81 -4.03
N LEU A 27 21.40 22.77 -4.43
CA LEU A 27 19.96 22.60 -4.47
C LEU A 27 19.53 21.48 -5.43
N VAL A 28 20.10 21.46 -6.65
CA VAL A 28 19.82 20.41 -7.64
C VAL A 28 20.25 19.04 -7.14
N ALA A 29 21.41 18.93 -6.50
CA ALA A 29 21.90 17.67 -5.94
C ALA A 29 20.97 17.11 -4.84
N ILE A 30 20.51 17.98 -3.93
CA ILE A 30 19.61 17.59 -2.84
C ILE A 30 18.26 17.14 -3.39
N ILE A 31 17.66 17.90 -4.31
CA ILE A 31 16.38 17.53 -4.93
C ILE A 31 16.53 16.19 -5.67
N SER A 32 17.62 15.98 -6.40
CA SER A 32 17.87 14.72 -7.11
C SER A 32 17.97 13.53 -6.15
N ALA A 33 18.69 13.70 -5.04
CA ALA A 33 18.80 12.66 -4.02
C ALA A 33 17.44 12.34 -3.37
N VAL A 34 16.62 13.37 -3.08
CA VAL A 34 15.28 13.19 -2.50
C VAL A 34 14.34 12.52 -3.51
N VAL A 35 14.33 12.95 -4.78
CA VAL A 35 13.49 12.36 -5.83
C VAL A 35 13.87 10.90 -6.07
N MET A 36 15.16 10.60 -6.25
CA MET A 36 15.63 9.22 -6.40
C MET A 36 15.31 8.38 -5.15
N GLY A 37 15.50 8.93 -3.96
CA GLY A 37 15.16 8.26 -2.69
C GLY A 37 13.67 7.96 -2.53
N MET A 38 12.80 8.79 -3.10
CA MET A 38 11.33 8.58 -3.06
C MET A 38 10.85 7.55 -4.09
N THR A 39 11.56 7.32 -5.20
CA THR A 39 11.14 6.33 -6.20
C THR A 39 11.08 4.89 -5.69
N GLY A 40 11.85 4.55 -4.65
CA GLY A 40 11.90 3.19 -4.11
C GLY A 40 10.80 2.84 -3.12
N GLY A 41 9.96 3.80 -2.70
CA GLY A 41 8.98 3.61 -1.62
C GLY A 41 7.55 4.03 -1.95
N ILE A 42 7.30 4.61 -3.11
CA ILE A 42 5.93 4.91 -3.56
C ILE A 42 5.39 3.65 -4.24
N GLY A 43 5.05 2.64 -3.42
CA GLY A 43 4.27 1.51 -3.89
C GLY A 43 2.94 1.98 -4.47
N THR A 44 2.52 1.37 -5.57
CA THR A 44 1.16 1.49 -6.10
C THR A 44 0.18 0.98 -5.04
N ASN A 45 -0.61 1.89 -4.48
CA ASN A 45 -1.69 1.48 -3.58
C ASN A 45 -2.86 0.97 -4.42
N HIS A 46 -3.11 -0.34 -4.36
CA HIS A 46 -4.24 -0.95 -5.05
C HIS A 46 -5.48 -0.91 -4.16
N VAL A 47 -6.52 -0.19 -4.61
CA VAL A 47 -7.79 -0.12 -3.88
C VAL A 47 -8.75 -1.13 -4.48
N VAL A 48 -8.99 -2.23 -3.76
CA VAL A 48 -9.90 -3.32 -4.16
C VAL A 48 -11.10 -3.37 -3.22
N GLY A 49 -12.30 -3.32 -3.80
CA GLY A 49 -13.54 -3.57 -3.07
C GLY A 49 -13.72 -5.07 -2.88
N VAL A 50 -13.85 -5.51 -1.62
CA VAL A 50 -14.07 -6.92 -1.27
C VAL A 50 -15.27 -7.04 -0.35
N LYS A 51 -16.09 -8.05 -0.62
CA LYS A 51 -17.18 -8.48 0.26
C LYS A 51 -16.82 -9.85 0.82
N VAL A 52 -16.75 -9.96 2.14
CA VAL A 52 -16.53 -11.21 2.86
C VAL A 52 -17.83 -11.63 3.52
N VAL A 53 -18.24 -12.88 3.30
CA VAL A 53 -19.47 -13.48 3.87
C VAL A 53 -19.15 -14.89 4.33
N GLN A 54 -19.86 -15.38 5.34
CA GLN A 54 -19.83 -16.81 5.68
C GLN A 54 -20.43 -17.64 4.52
N GLY A 55 -19.71 -18.67 4.09
CA GLY A 55 -20.17 -19.66 3.12
C GLY A 55 -20.94 -20.81 3.77
N ALA A 56 -21.36 -21.78 2.96
CA ALA A 56 -22.02 -22.99 3.47
C ALA A 56 -21.03 -23.84 4.28
N ALA A 57 -21.43 -24.31 5.46
CA ALA A 57 -20.60 -25.21 6.26
C ALA A 57 -20.31 -26.51 5.50
N VAL A 58 -19.03 -26.87 5.40
CA VAL A 58 -18.61 -28.15 4.82
C VAL A 58 -18.08 -28.99 5.98
N ALA A 59 -18.81 -30.06 6.32
CA ALA A 59 -18.44 -31.01 7.38
C ALA A 59 -18.10 -30.32 8.73
N ASP A 60 -19.05 -29.53 9.27
CA ASP A 60 -18.95 -28.79 10.54
C ASP A 60 -17.91 -27.65 10.59
N ASN A 61 -17.21 -27.36 9.48
CA ASN A 61 -16.29 -26.23 9.40
C ASN A 61 -16.94 -25.04 8.68
N ALA A 62 -16.84 -23.85 9.28
CA ALA A 62 -17.29 -22.63 8.63
C ALA A 62 -16.39 -22.30 7.43
N THR A 63 -16.99 -22.06 6.27
CA THR A 63 -16.28 -21.61 5.07
C THR A 63 -16.44 -20.11 4.90
N LEU A 64 -15.51 -19.47 4.18
CA LEU A 64 -15.61 -18.06 3.84
C LEU A 64 -15.81 -17.90 2.34
N LEU A 65 -16.74 -17.02 1.98
CA LEU A 65 -17.01 -16.63 0.61
C LEU A 65 -16.54 -15.18 0.42
N ILE A 66 -15.52 -15.01 -0.39
CA ILE A 66 -14.92 -13.72 -0.66
C ILE A 66 -15.19 -13.35 -2.11
N THR A 67 -15.84 -12.21 -2.32
CA THR A 67 -16.16 -11.69 -3.64
C THR A 67 -15.48 -10.36 -3.85
N ILE A 68 -14.72 -10.22 -4.93
CA ILE A 68 -14.21 -8.92 -5.35
C ILE A 68 -15.36 -8.15 -5.99
N THR A 69 -15.74 -7.01 -5.44
CA THR A 69 -16.87 -6.20 -5.92
C THR A 69 -16.45 -5.13 -6.92
N GLY A 70 -15.16 -4.79 -6.97
CA GLY A 70 -14.59 -3.85 -7.94
C GLY A 70 -13.25 -3.28 -7.49
N GLY A 71 -12.79 -2.23 -8.16
CA GLY A 71 -11.52 -1.56 -7.85
C GLY A 71 -10.38 -2.00 -8.77
N ASP A 72 -9.15 -1.74 -8.33
CA ASP A 72 -7.94 -2.03 -9.10
C ASP A 72 -7.49 -3.48 -8.89
N THR A 73 -7.89 -4.34 -9.81
CA THR A 73 -7.52 -5.77 -9.81
C THR A 73 -6.35 -6.08 -10.74
N ALA A 74 -5.70 -5.05 -11.30
CA ALA A 74 -4.57 -5.26 -12.20
C ALA A 74 -3.39 -5.87 -11.43
N GLY A 75 -2.93 -7.03 -11.88
CA GLY A 75 -1.81 -7.74 -11.24
C GLY A 75 -2.15 -8.47 -9.94
N LEU A 76 -3.42 -8.54 -9.55
CA LEU A 76 -3.85 -9.33 -8.38
C LEU A 76 -3.77 -10.83 -8.71
N GLY A 77 -2.85 -11.53 -8.03
CA GLY A 77 -2.62 -12.96 -8.21
C GLY A 77 -3.47 -13.83 -7.29
N ASN A 78 -3.17 -13.79 -5.99
CA ASN A 78 -3.83 -14.60 -4.96
C ASN A 78 -4.44 -13.71 -3.88
N LEU A 79 -5.49 -14.23 -3.25
CA LEU A 79 -6.03 -13.72 -2.00
C LEU A 79 -5.63 -14.70 -0.90
N THR A 80 -5.01 -14.18 0.14
CA THR A 80 -4.68 -14.91 1.36
C THR A 80 -5.54 -14.41 2.49
N VAL A 81 -6.15 -15.33 3.22
CA VAL A 81 -7.05 -15.07 4.33
C VAL A 81 -6.37 -15.45 5.63
N TYR A 82 -6.49 -14.58 6.62
CA TYR A 82 -6.02 -14.79 7.98
C TYR A 82 -7.20 -14.66 8.96
N ASP A 83 -7.19 -15.48 10.00
CA ASP A 83 -8.01 -15.30 11.20
C ASP A 83 -7.12 -14.80 12.34
N GLY A 84 -7.25 -13.52 12.67
CA GLY A 84 -6.33 -12.79 13.52
C GLY A 84 -4.92 -12.81 12.93
N SER A 85 -4.01 -13.50 13.60
CA SER A 85 -2.62 -13.69 13.16
C SER A 85 -2.35 -15.07 12.55
N THR A 86 -3.36 -15.93 12.46
CA THR A 86 -3.22 -17.29 11.95
C THR A 86 -3.55 -17.34 10.47
N TYR A 87 -2.71 -18.02 9.70
CA TYR A 87 -3.00 -18.29 8.30
C TYR A 87 -4.21 -19.22 8.20
N PHE A 88 -5.22 -18.79 7.46
CA PHE A 88 -6.40 -19.60 7.19
C PHE A 88 -6.26 -20.30 5.85
N ASP A 89 -6.24 -19.58 4.73
CA ASP A 89 -6.21 -20.21 3.40
C ASP A 89 -5.73 -19.21 2.34
N SER A 90 -5.29 -19.69 1.17
CA SER A 90 -4.88 -18.83 0.06
C SER A 90 -5.36 -19.42 -1.26
N GLN A 91 -6.05 -18.61 -2.04
CA GLN A 91 -6.66 -19.01 -3.30
C GLN A 91 -6.37 -17.97 -4.38
N THR A 92 -6.31 -18.42 -5.64
CA THR A 92 -6.19 -17.50 -6.78
C THR A 92 -7.38 -16.55 -6.83
N ALA A 93 -7.11 -15.28 -7.10
CA ALA A 93 -8.14 -14.27 -7.19
C ALA A 93 -9.13 -14.58 -8.32
N GLY A 94 -10.41 -14.59 -7.98
CA GLY A 94 -11.49 -14.71 -8.96
C GLY A 94 -11.66 -13.43 -9.78
N SER A 95 -12.43 -13.51 -10.86
CA SER A 95 -12.87 -12.31 -11.57
C SER A 95 -13.81 -11.46 -10.70
N VAL A 96 -13.87 -10.16 -10.98
CA VAL A 96 -14.81 -9.25 -10.29
C VAL A 96 -16.23 -9.78 -10.40
N GLY A 97 -16.94 -9.85 -9.27
CA GLY A 97 -18.30 -10.37 -9.15
C GLY A 97 -18.38 -11.89 -8.97
N VAL A 98 -17.27 -12.63 -9.09
CA VAL A 98 -17.25 -14.08 -8.89
C VAL A 98 -16.78 -14.40 -7.46
N PRO A 99 -17.61 -15.06 -6.64
CA PRO A 99 -17.20 -15.45 -5.29
C PRO A 99 -16.18 -16.60 -5.33
N VAL A 100 -15.15 -16.51 -4.48
CA VAL A 100 -14.17 -17.56 -4.22
C VAL A 100 -14.40 -18.12 -2.83
N THR A 101 -14.39 -19.45 -2.72
CA THR A 101 -14.56 -20.18 -1.46
C THR A 101 -13.21 -20.50 -0.82
N PHE A 102 -13.09 -20.20 0.47
CA PHE A 102 -11.94 -20.50 1.31
C PHE A 102 -12.36 -21.48 2.41
N SER A 103 -11.58 -22.54 2.58
CA SER A 103 -11.87 -23.60 3.54
C SER A 103 -10.58 -24.27 3.97
N ASN A 104 -10.30 -24.27 5.28
CA ASN A 104 -9.16 -24.97 5.84
C ASN A 104 -9.62 -26.01 6.87
N THR A 105 -9.20 -27.27 6.67
CA THR A 105 -9.53 -28.40 7.56
C THR A 105 -8.51 -28.61 8.68
N SER A 106 -7.33 -27.99 8.60
CA SER A 106 -6.25 -28.06 9.60
C SER A 106 -6.37 -26.97 10.67
N SER A 107 -6.90 -25.80 10.31
CA SER A 107 -7.18 -24.68 11.21
C SER A 107 -8.59 -24.15 10.93
N PRO A 108 -9.63 -24.88 11.36
CA PRO A 108 -11.00 -24.53 11.04
C PRO A 108 -11.44 -23.28 11.81
N LEU A 109 -12.26 -22.45 11.15
CA LEU A 109 -12.90 -21.33 11.82
C LEU A 109 -13.99 -21.88 12.75
N SER A 110 -13.90 -21.49 14.02
CA SER A 110 -14.90 -21.83 15.03
C SER A 110 -16.10 -20.89 14.96
N ALA A 111 -17.28 -21.38 15.33
CA ALA A 111 -18.46 -20.53 15.48
C ALA A 111 -18.20 -19.41 16.50
N GLY A 112 -18.71 -18.21 16.21
CA GLY A 112 -18.48 -16.99 16.99
C GLY A 112 -17.80 -15.88 16.21
N ALA A 113 -17.28 -14.88 16.92
CA ALA A 113 -16.63 -13.72 16.34
C ALA A 113 -15.21 -14.07 15.84
N ALA A 114 -15.02 -14.17 14.53
CA ALA A 114 -13.71 -14.38 13.89
C ALA A 114 -13.19 -13.06 13.31
N SER A 115 -11.87 -12.82 13.43
CA SER A 115 -11.25 -11.57 12.97
C SER A 115 -10.57 -11.78 11.64
N ILE A 116 -11.30 -11.56 10.55
CA ILE A 116 -10.83 -11.90 9.21
C ILE A 116 -10.03 -10.75 8.60
N SER A 117 -8.83 -11.09 8.10
CA SER A 117 -8.02 -10.18 7.29
C SER A 117 -7.71 -10.82 5.94
N VAL A 118 -7.92 -10.08 4.87
CA VAL A 118 -7.68 -10.53 3.49
C VAL A 118 -6.53 -9.73 2.92
N VAL A 119 -5.51 -10.42 2.43
CA VAL A 119 -4.31 -9.86 1.82
C VAL A 119 -4.30 -10.27 0.34
N GLY A 120 -4.24 -9.29 -0.55
CA GLY A 120 -4.04 -9.50 -1.98
C GLY A 120 -2.55 -9.49 -2.31
N THR A 121 -2.09 -10.47 -3.10
CA THR A 121 -0.72 -10.50 -3.61
C THR A 121 -0.69 -9.81 -4.98
N PHE A 122 -0.05 -8.65 -5.08
CA PHE A 122 0.11 -7.92 -6.35
C PHE A 122 1.55 -8.06 -6.89
N SER A 123 1.77 -7.71 -8.15
CA SER A 123 3.12 -7.71 -8.75
C SER A 123 4.11 -6.81 -8.03
N ASP A 124 3.61 -5.74 -7.41
CA ASP A 124 4.41 -4.72 -6.73
C ASP A 124 4.56 -4.99 -5.22
N GLY A 125 3.86 -6.00 -4.68
CA GLY A 125 3.91 -6.42 -3.28
C GLY A 125 2.54 -6.82 -2.71
N ASP A 126 2.57 -7.41 -1.51
CA ASP A 126 1.36 -7.82 -0.80
C ASP A 126 0.69 -6.65 -0.09
N GLN A 127 -0.64 -6.55 -0.20
CA GLN A 127 -1.42 -5.47 0.42
C GLN A 127 -2.68 -6.00 1.09
N THR A 128 -2.96 -5.54 2.31
CA THR A 128 -4.21 -5.86 3.01
C THR A 128 -5.36 -5.10 2.36
N ILE A 129 -6.33 -5.83 1.81
CA ILE A 129 -7.48 -5.28 1.09
C ILE A 129 -8.76 -5.25 1.94
N TYR A 130 -8.84 -6.08 2.97
CA TYR A 130 -9.97 -6.10 3.90
C TYR A 130 -9.52 -6.52 5.30
N THR A 131 -10.09 -5.90 6.33
CA THR A 131 -10.00 -6.36 7.71
C THR A 131 -11.34 -6.12 8.41
N GLY A 132 -11.84 -7.11 9.14
CA GLY A 132 -13.12 -7.00 9.82
C GLY A 132 -13.46 -8.24 10.65
N THR A 133 -14.35 -8.05 11.62
CA THR A 133 -14.88 -9.15 12.43
C THR A 133 -16.17 -9.68 11.82
N ILE A 134 -16.26 -10.99 11.66
CA ILE A 134 -17.43 -11.68 11.12
C ILE A 134 -17.90 -12.66 12.18
N ASN A 135 -19.19 -12.65 12.48
CA ASN A 135 -19.81 -13.65 13.34
C ASN A 135 -20.17 -14.86 12.49
N LEU A 136 -19.49 -15.97 12.74
CA LEU A 136 -19.74 -17.25 12.12
C LEU A 136 -20.81 -18.00 12.92
N ILE A 137 -21.85 -18.42 12.23
CA ILE A 137 -22.97 -19.20 12.80
C ILE A 137 -22.71 -20.70 12.61
#